data_AF-A0A412XTN9-F1
#
_entry.id   AF-A0A412XTN9-F1
#
_cell.length_a   1.000
_cell.length_b   1.000
_cell.length_c   1.000
_cell.angle_alpha   90.00
_cell.angle_beta   90.00
_cell.angle_gamma   90.00
#
_symmetry.space_group_name_H-M   'P 1'
#
loop_
_entity.id
_entity.type
_entity.pdbx_description
1 polymer ?
#
loop_
_entity_poly.entity_id
_entity_poly.type
_entity_poly.pdbx_seq_one_letter_code
_entity_poly.pdbx_strand_id
1 'polypeptide(L)' 'MNEPLTCSCQMKTDLENSADAFSFFKENYPLSSITNNLNTLSKQELRCACCLMGTVLTGISQKKTIWERLKVKK' A
#
# COMPACT_ATOMS: atom_id res chain seq x y z
N MET A 1 -6.25 -8.77 -20.46
CA MET A 1 -4.90 -8.17 -20.46
C MET A 1 -4.45 -8.03 -19.02
N ASN A 2 -3.55 -8.90 -18.56
CA ASN A 2 -2.88 -8.73 -17.26
C ASN A 2 -1.63 -7.88 -17.52
N GLU A 3 -1.83 -6.59 -17.79
CA GLU A 3 -0.72 -5.65 -17.70
C GLU A 3 -0.33 -5.65 -16.21
N PRO A 4 0.92 -5.99 -15.86
CA PRO A 4 1.35 -5.87 -14.47
C PRO A 4 1.09 -4.41 -14.09
N LEU A 5 0.31 -4.20 -13.03
CA LEU A 5 0.08 -2.89 -12.43
C LEU A 5 1.43 -2.40 -11.84
N THR A 6 2.38 -2.07 -12.70
CA THR A 6 3.62 -1.41 -12.32
C THR A 6 3.27 0.04 -12.04
N CYS A 7 2.87 0.31 -10.79
CA CYS A 7 2.83 1.68 -10.30
C CYS A 7 4.26 2.19 -10.21
N SER A 8 4.73 2.85 -11.27
CA SER A 8 5.97 3.62 -11.23
C SER A 8 5.70 4.97 -10.56
N CYS A 9 5.23 4.92 -9.32
CA CYS A 9 4.97 6.08 -8.48
C CYS A 9 6.03 6.13 -7.38
N GLN A 10 6.77 7.23 -7.28
CA GLN A 10 7.84 7.40 -6.28
C GLN A 10 7.37 7.03 -4.86
N MET A 11 6.13 7.40 -4.54
CA MET A 11 5.46 7.07 -3.28
C MET A 11 5.42 5.57 -2.97
N LYS A 12 5.32 4.70 -3.98
CA LYS A 12 5.33 3.24 -3.79
C LYS A 12 6.73 2.76 -3.42
N THR A 13 7.76 3.28 -4.08
CA THR A 13 9.16 2.97 -3.74
C THR A 13 9.46 3.39 -2.31
N ASP A 14 9.04 4.58 -1.90
CA ASP A 14 9.25 5.08 -0.54
C ASP A 14 8.51 4.19 0.50
N LEU A 15 7.29 3.77 0.17
CA LEU A 15 6.50 2.84 0.99
C LEU A 15 7.16 1.46 1.11
N GLU A 16 7.65 0.88 0.01
CA GLU A 16 8.31 -0.43 -0.01
C GLU A 16 9.65 -0.43 0.74
N ASN A 17 10.36 0.70 0.76
CA ASN A 17 11.61 0.88 1.49
C ASN A 17 11.42 1.24 2.97
N SER A 18 10.19 1.52 3.40
CA SER A 18 9.90 1.85 4.79
C SER A 18 10.02 0.63 5.72
N ALA A 19 10.46 0.86 6.96
CA ALA A 19 10.58 -0.21 7.96
C ALA A 19 9.22 -0.81 8.35
N ASP A 20 8.16 0.00 8.33
CA ASP A 20 6.79 -0.44 8.51
C ASP A 20 5.84 0.29 7.55
N ALA A 21 5.55 -0.37 6.44
CA ALA A 21 4.67 0.16 5.38
C ALA A 21 3.30 0.61 5.89
N PHE A 22 2.72 -0.04 6.91
CA PHE A 22 1.42 0.38 7.44
C PHE A 22 1.52 1.72 8.16
N SER A 23 2.47 1.85 9.09
CA SER A 23 2.70 3.09 9.83
C SER A 23 3.11 4.23 8.89
N PHE A 24 4.04 3.96 7.96
CA PHE A 24 4.49 4.93 6.95
C PHE A 24 3.33 5.44 6.09
N PHE A 25 2.46 4.55 5.60
CA PHE A 25 1.29 4.94 4.81
C PHE A 25 0.33 5.82 5.62
N LYS A 26 0.06 5.47 6.88
CA LYS A 26 -0.85 6.23 7.75
C LYS A 26 -0.35 7.65 8.00
N GLU A 27 0.95 7.82 8.20
CA GLU A 27 1.58 9.12 8.49
C GLU A 27 1.71 10.00 7.25
N ASN A 28 2.13 9.43 6.11
CA ASN A 28 2.46 10.21 4.92
C ASN A 28 1.30 10.33 3.93
N TYR A 29 0.41 9.33 3.90
CA TYR A 29 -0.70 9.22 2.94
C TYR A 29 -2.03 8.91 3.63
N PRO A 30 -2.49 9.79 4.54
CA PRO A 30 -3.69 9.53 5.33
C PRO A 30 -4.91 9.36 4.41
N LEU A 31 -5.68 8.31 4.68
CA LEU A 31 -6.89 7.95 3.93
C LEU A 31 -7.86 9.13 3.81
N SER A 32 -7.99 9.95 4.85
CA SER A 32 -8.83 11.16 4.84
C SER A 32 -8.40 12.17 3.77
N SER A 33 -7.09 12.35 3.55
CA SER A 33 -6.58 13.27 2.52
C SER A 33 -6.92 12.76 1.13
N ILE A 34 -6.81 11.44 0.90
CA ILE A 34 -7.20 10.81 -0.37
C ILE A 34 -8.71 10.95 -0.59
N THR A 35 -9.54 10.64 0.42
CA THR A 35 -11.00 10.66 0.28
C THR A 35 -11.54 12.07 0.08
N ASN A 36 -10.98 13.06 0.78
CA ASN A 36 -11.43 14.46 0.67
C ASN A 36 -11.13 15.06 -0.71
N ASN A 37 -10.09 14.55 -1.39
CA ASN A 37 -9.64 15.04 -2.70
C ASN A 37 -10.03 14.10 -3.85
N LEU A 38 -10.84 13.07 -3.62
CA LEU A 38 -11.18 12.05 -4.62
C LEU A 38 -11.62 12.62 -5.98
N ASN A 39 -12.39 13.72 -5.95
CA ASN A 39 -12.93 14.36 -7.16
C ASN A 39 -11.91 15.26 -7.88
N THR A 40 -10.82 15.64 -7.20
CA THR A 40 -9.78 16.53 -7.73
C THR A 40 -8.54 15.77 -8.19
N LEU A 41 -8.36 14.52 -7.72
CA LEU A 41 -7.26 13.67 -8.13
C LEU A 41 -7.36 13.32 -9.62
N SER A 42 -6.24 13.45 -10.31
CA SER A 42 -6.10 12.94 -11.68
C SER A 42 -6.19 11.41 -11.71
N LYS A 43 -6.47 10.86 -12.91
CA LYS A 43 -6.45 9.40 -13.13
C LYS A 43 -5.13 8.76 -12.70
N GLN A 44 -4.00 9.47 -12.87
CA GLN A 44 -2.70 8.97 -12.48
C GLN A 44 -2.56 8.91 -10.96
N GLU A 45 -2.97 9.97 -10.25
CA GLU A 45 -2.92 9.99 -8.78
C GLU A 45 -3.84 8.96 -8.15
N LEU A 46 -5.03 8.74 -8.73
CA LEU A 46 -5.93 7.67 -8.29
C LEU A 46 -5.31 6.28 -8.47
N ARG A 47 -4.64 6.02 -9.60
CA ARG A 47 -3.89 4.77 -9.80
C ARG A 47 -2.79 4.62 -8.75
N CYS A 48 -2.06 5.69 -8.44
CA CYS A 48 -1.04 5.67 -7.39
C CYS A 48 -1.63 5.35 -6.01
N ALA A 49 -2.72 6.01 -5.63
CA ALA A 49 -3.41 5.75 -4.36
C ALA A 49 -3.87 4.29 -4.25
N CYS A 50 -4.48 3.74 -5.30
CA CYS A 50 -4.87 2.34 -5.35
C CYS A 50 -3.68 1.39 -5.17
N CYS A 51 -2.54 1.71 -5.80
CA CYS A 51 -1.36 0.87 -5.70
C CYS A 51 -0.72 0.92 -4.31
N LEU A 52 -0.66 2.10 -3.67
CA LEU A 52 -0.19 2.23 -2.29
C LEU A 52 -1.04 1.37 -1.33
N MET A 53 -2.37 1.48 -1.43
CA MET A 53 -3.28 0.66 -0.62
C MET A 53 -3.08 -0.84 -0.87
N GLY A 54 -2.92 -1.25 -2.14
CA GLY A 54 -2.64 -2.64 -2.50
C GLY A 54 -1.34 -3.18 -1.91
N THR A 55 -0.27 -2.38 -1.92
CA THR A 55 1.01 -2.72 -1.30
C THR A 55 0.87 -2.91 0.22
N VAL A 56 0.19 -1.99 0.91
CA VAL A 56 -0.04 -2.10 2.36
C VAL A 56 -0.85 -3.35 2.70
N LEU A 57 -1.96 -3.59 1.99
CA LEU A 57 -2.81 -4.77 2.20
C LEU A 57 -2.04 -6.09 1.99
N THR A 58 -1.21 -6.13 0.94
CA THR A 58 -0.37 -7.30 0.65
C THR A 58 0.63 -7.54 1.78
N GLY A 59 1.31 -6.48 2.25
CA GLY A 59 2.24 -6.56 3.36
C GLY A 59 1.59 -7.05 4.67
N ILE A 60 0.39 -6.58 4.99
CA ILE A 60 -0.38 -7.04 6.16
C ILE A 60 -0.74 -8.52 6.03
N SER A 61 -1.24 -8.94 4.86
CA SER A 61 -1.62 -10.33 4.59
C SER A 61 -0.44 -11.30 4.72
N GLN A 62 0.73 -10.92 4.21
CA GLN A 62 1.96 -11.71 4.33
C GLN A 62 2.43 -11.82 5.79
N LYS A 63 2.46 -10.70 6.55
CA LYS A 63 2.78 -10.72 7.99
C LYS A 63 1.87 -11.68 8.77
N LYS A 64 0.56 -11.64 8.51
CA LYS A 64 -0.42 -12.56 9.12
C LYS A 64 -0.12 -14.02 8.77
N THR A 65 0.15 -14.31 7.49
CA THR A 65 0.46 -15.67 7.02
C THR A 65 1.73 -16.24 7.67
N ILE A 66 2.77 -15.42 7.82
CA ILE A 66 4.02 -15.82 8.49
C ILE A 66 3.76 -16.10 9.96
N TRP A 67 3.00 -15.24 10.65
CA TRP A 67 2.71 -15.40 12.07
C TRP A 67 1.89 -16.67 12.36
N GLU A 68 0.88 -16.97 11.54
CA GLU A 68 0.13 -18.23 11.65
C GLU A 68 1.04 -19.46 11.43
N ARG A 69 1.96 -19.41 10.46
CA ARG A 69 2.94 -20.49 10.24
C ARG A 69 3.89 -20.70 11.42
N LEU A 70 4.27 -19.62 12.12
CA LEU A 70 5.16 -19.70 13.29
C LEU A 70 4.45 -20.31 14.50
N LYS A 71 3.15 -20.07 14.67
CA LYS A 71 2.35 -20.67 15.74
C LYS A 71 2.22 -22.19 15.63
N VAL A 72 2.09 -22.70 14.40
CA VAL A 72 1.94 -24.15 14.14
C VAL A 72 3.23 -24.93 14.42
N LYS A 73 4.39 -24.25 14.51
CA LYS A 73 5.69 -24.86 14.82
C LYS A 73 6.03 -24.90 16.32
N LYS A 74 5.11 -24.49 17.20
CA LYS A 74 5.27 -24.51 18.66
C LYS A 74 4.43 -25.63 19.27
#